data_AF-A0A7Y6BSP2-F1
#
_entry.id   AF-A0A7Y6BSP2-F1
#
_cell.length_a   1.000
_cell.length_b   1.000
_cell.length_c   1.000
_cell.angle_alpha   90.00
_cell.angle_beta   90.00
_cell.angle_gamma   90.00
#
_symmetry.space_group_name_H-M   'P 1'
#
loop_
_entity.id
_entity.type
_entity.pdbx_description
1 polymer ?
#
loop_
_entity_poly.entity_id
_entity_poly.type
_entity_poly.pdbx_seq_one_letter_code
_entity_poly.pdbx_strand_id
1 'polypeptide(L)'
;MYVPDGDYNFLLWTLLPKNVEEQSWRSMPAGESFDAVAPMRKDGGQYIAYAALNRSRNADPGFDLSSYVTFGPSLRYVEDTPLYLWQFNTYWSDRQMDWRFLEYRNVEICHAFQQGELPDNEENAEQYSFLLEKGYIRKTEEGYKFNAVWIDSPQTLDRLNKAMPDLSALYAPAVGKLYDKMLNLFLQNQPKHLEPQLAYMVRGNTGGGRLVAYILKHLIDNGKLKPPLPHQQKTISTWMGPVK
;
A
#
# COMPACT_ATOMS: atom_id res chain seq x y z
N MET A 1 8.88 17.62 4.45
CA MET A 1 8.78 16.37 3.64
C MET A 1 9.90 16.37 2.62
N TYR A 2 10.58 15.25 2.46
CA TYR A 2 11.54 15.00 1.38
C TYR A 2 10.90 14.14 0.29
N VAL A 3 11.17 14.50 -0.96
CA VAL A 3 10.78 13.77 -2.16
C VAL A 3 12.05 13.53 -2.98
N PRO A 4 12.38 12.27 -3.34
CA PRO A 4 13.54 11.97 -4.18
C PRO A 4 13.55 12.84 -5.44
N ASP A 5 14.65 13.55 -5.66
CA ASP A 5 14.89 14.45 -6.79
C ASP A 5 13.86 15.57 -6.98
N GLY A 6 13.00 15.82 -6.00
CA GLY A 6 11.84 16.70 -6.18
C GLY A 6 10.85 16.20 -7.25
N ASP A 7 10.87 14.90 -7.58
CA ASP A 7 10.05 14.32 -8.64
C ASP A 7 8.56 14.26 -8.20
N TYR A 8 7.76 15.16 -8.77
CA TYR A 8 6.32 15.21 -8.51
C TYR A 8 5.58 13.95 -9.00
N ASN A 9 6.01 13.34 -10.11
CA ASN A 9 5.42 12.11 -10.60
C ASN A 9 5.68 10.95 -9.62
N PHE A 10 6.90 10.87 -9.06
CA PHE A 10 7.21 9.93 -7.99
C PHE A 10 6.39 10.17 -6.73
N LEU A 11 6.17 11.44 -6.35
CA LEU A 11 5.28 11.76 -5.23
C LEU A 11 3.84 11.29 -5.49
N LEU A 12 3.31 11.47 -6.71
CA LEU A 12 1.97 10.98 -7.08
C LEU A 12 1.86 9.46 -6.98
N TRP A 13 2.92 8.71 -7.30
CA TRP A 13 2.98 7.26 -7.10
C TRP A 13 2.83 6.83 -5.63
N THR A 14 3.05 7.74 -4.69
CA THR A 14 2.84 7.51 -3.25
C THR A 14 1.50 8.06 -2.75
N LEU A 15 1.14 9.28 -3.16
CA LEU A 15 -0.07 9.93 -2.65
C LEU A 15 -1.37 9.37 -3.26
N LEU A 16 -1.37 9.02 -4.55
CA LEU A 16 -2.58 8.52 -5.20
C LEU A 16 -3.05 7.19 -4.58
N PRO A 17 -2.20 6.16 -4.40
CA PRO A 17 -2.63 4.92 -3.77
C PRO A 17 -3.11 5.12 -2.34
N LYS A 18 -2.38 5.93 -1.55
CA LYS A 18 -2.76 6.27 -0.16
C LYS A 18 -4.14 6.93 -0.11
N ASN A 19 -4.35 7.99 -0.89
CA ASN A 19 -5.61 8.73 -0.87
C ASN A 19 -6.78 7.86 -1.34
N VAL A 20 -6.61 7.14 -2.46
CA VAL A 20 -7.66 6.27 -3.01
C VAL A 20 -8.04 5.21 -1.99
N GLU A 21 -7.07 4.55 -1.36
CA GLU A 21 -7.30 3.50 -0.35
C GLU A 21 -8.06 4.07 0.86
N GLU A 22 -7.56 5.13 1.48
CA GLU A 22 -8.18 5.71 2.67
C GLU A 22 -9.59 6.24 2.39
N GLN A 23 -9.79 6.94 1.28
CA GLN A 23 -11.07 7.55 0.94
C GLN A 23 -12.09 6.51 0.48
N SER A 24 -11.66 5.53 -0.31
CA SER A 24 -12.55 4.46 -0.77
C SER A 24 -12.99 3.60 0.41
N TRP A 25 -12.10 3.27 1.36
CA TRP A 25 -12.44 2.50 2.56
C TRP A 25 -13.46 3.23 3.43
N ARG A 26 -13.27 4.54 3.66
CA ARG A 26 -14.23 5.40 4.40
C ARG A 26 -15.58 5.53 3.70
N SER A 27 -15.60 5.39 2.37
CA SER A 27 -16.81 5.50 1.55
C SER A 27 -17.57 4.18 1.39
N MET A 28 -17.03 3.07 1.91
CA MET A 28 -17.69 1.77 1.86
C MET A 28 -18.92 1.73 2.79
N PRO A 29 -19.98 0.98 2.43
CA PRO A 29 -21.05 0.67 3.37
C PRO A 29 -20.49 0.10 4.68
N ALA A 30 -21.13 0.45 5.80
CA ALA A 30 -20.84 -0.18 7.07
C ALA A 30 -21.07 -1.69 6.96
N GLY A 31 -20.21 -2.45 7.63
CA GLY A 31 -20.29 -3.90 7.68
C GLY A 31 -19.70 -4.40 8.97
N GLU A 32 -19.61 -5.73 9.10
CA GLU A 32 -19.05 -6.38 10.27
C GLU A 32 -17.63 -5.90 10.57
N SER A 33 -17.29 -5.84 11.87
CA SER A 33 -15.94 -5.54 12.31
C SER A 33 -14.98 -6.68 11.98
N PHE A 34 -13.67 -6.40 11.96
CA PHE A 34 -12.66 -7.46 11.77
C PHE A 34 -12.81 -8.56 12.83
N ASP A 35 -12.99 -8.18 14.09
CA ASP A 35 -13.13 -9.13 15.20
C ASP A 35 -14.35 -10.06 15.07
N ALA A 36 -15.42 -9.59 14.43
CA ALA A 36 -16.61 -10.40 14.16
C ALA A 36 -16.37 -11.49 13.10
N VAL A 37 -15.44 -11.27 12.16
CA VAL A 37 -15.17 -12.19 11.04
C VAL A 37 -13.83 -12.94 11.14
N ALA A 38 -12.94 -12.49 12.04
CA ALA A 38 -11.62 -13.04 12.29
C ALA A 38 -11.50 -13.45 13.76
N PRO A 39 -11.95 -14.67 14.13
CA PRO A 39 -11.86 -15.13 15.51
C PRO A 39 -10.41 -15.30 15.94
N MET A 40 -10.12 -14.94 17.19
CA MET A 40 -8.84 -15.19 17.83
C MET A 40 -8.60 -16.70 17.95
N ARG A 41 -7.44 -17.15 17.50
CA ARG A 41 -7.05 -18.57 17.53
C ARG A 41 -6.18 -18.87 18.76
N LYS A 42 -6.06 -20.17 19.06
CA LYS A 42 -5.30 -20.65 20.22
C LYS A 42 -3.80 -20.32 20.16
N ASP A 43 -3.27 -20.10 18.97
CA ASP A 43 -1.88 -19.71 18.71
C ASP A 43 -1.67 -18.18 18.80
N GLY A 44 -2.71 -17.41 19.15
CA GLY A 44 -2.68 -15.95 19.17
C GLY A 44 -2.87 -15.30 17.80
N GLY A 45 -3.04 -16.09 16.72
CA GLY A 45 -3.34 -15.56 15.40
C GLY A 45 -4.78 -15.09 15.30
N GLN A 46 -5.00 -13.91 14.72
CA GLN A 46 -6.33 -13.40 14.39
C GLN A 46 -6.43 -13.14 12.89
N TYR A 47 -7.14 -14.02 12.18
CA TYR A 47 -7.26 -13.92 10.73
C TYR A 47 -8.56 -14.53 10.22
N ILE A 48 -9.03 -13.99 9.10
CA ILE A 48 -10.18 -14.50 8.36
C ILE A 48 -9.73 -15.76 7.62
N ALA A 49 -10.41 -16.88 7.86
CA ALA A 49 -10.26 -18.09 7.08
C ALA A 49 -11.65 -18.64 6.74
N TYR A 50 -11.87 -18.95 5.47
CA TYR A 50 -13.10 -19.55 5.00
C TYR A 50 -12.79 -20.53 3.86
N ALA A 51 -13.62 -21.56 3.72
CA ALA A 51 -13.64 -22.42 2.56
C ALA A 51 -14.85 -22.03 1.70
N ALA A 52 -14.59 -21.52 0.50
CA ALA A 52 -15.64 -21.19 -0.46
C ALA A 52 -15.60 -22.17 -1.63
N LEU A 53 -16.76 -22.40 -2.27
CA LEU A 53 -16.80 -23.18 -3.50
C LEU A 53 -15.92 -22.51 -4.55
N ASN A 54 -14.93 -23.25 -5.06
CA ASN A 54 -14.08 -22.77 -6.14
C ASN A 54 -14.96 -22.51 -7.35
N ARG A 55 -14.97 -21.26 -7.79
CA ARG A 55 -15.59 -20.93 -9.07
C ARG A 55 -14.54 -21.16 -10.13
N SER A 56 -14.81 -22.07 -11.05
CA SER A 56 -14.17 -22.05 -12.36
C SER A 56 -14.41 -20.66 -12.96
N ARG A 57 -13.47 -19.74 -12.73
CA ARG A 57 -13.43 -18.43 -13.36
C ARG A 57 -12.53 -18.56 -14.60
N ASN A 58 -12.96 -19.40 -15.53
CA ASN A 58 -12.29 -19.58 -16.82
C ASN A 58 -12.88 -18.64 -17.89
N ALA A 59 -13.57 -17.57 -17.49
CA ALA A 59 -13.86 -16.49 -18.43
C ALA A 59 -12.57 -15.68 -18.58
N ASP A 60 -11.96 -15.75 -19.76
CA ASP A 60 -10.93 -14.80 -20.16
C ASP A 60 -11.52 -13.39 -20.00
N PRO A 61 -10.93 -12.53 -19.13
CA PRO A 61 -11.42 -11.18 -18.93
C PRO A 61 -11.24 -10.28 -20.16
N GLY A 62 -10.52 -10.74 -21.20
CA GLY A 62 -10.21 -9.99 -22.40
C GLY A 62 -9.09 -8.97 -22.22
N PHE A 63 -8.37 -9.04 -21.09
CA PHE A 63 -7.22 -8.20 -20.78
C PHE A 63 -6.26 -8.89 -19.80
N ASP A 64 -5.00 -8.44 -19.77
CA ASP A 64 -4.01 -8.98 -18.86
C ASP A 64 -4.31 -8.60 -17.40
N LEU A 65 -4.60 -9.61 -16.57
CA LEU A 65 -4.86 -9.45 -15.14
C LEU A 65 -3.61 -9.08 -14.33
N SER A 66 -2.40 -9.33 -14.87
CA SER A 66 -1.14 -9.10 -14.14
C SER A 66 -0.99 -7.65 -13.69
N SER A 67 -1.43 -6.69 -14.51
CA SER A 67 -1.39 -5.26 -14.23
C SER A 67 -2.30 -4.81 -13.08
N TYR A 68 -3.18 -5.69 -12.61
CA TYR A 68 -4.16 -5.40 -11.56
C TYR A 68 -3.86 -6.15 -10.26
N VAL A 69 -2.69 -6.77 -10.16
CA VAL A 69 -2.24 -7.40 -8.93
C VAL A 69 -1.78 -6.33 -7.94
N THR A 70 -2.24 -6.47 -6.71
CA THR A 70 -1.93 -5.56 -5.60
C THR A 70 -1.63 -6.36 -4.34
N PHE A 71 -0.73 -5.83 -3.53
CA PHE A 71 -0.60 -6.16 -2.11
C PHE A 71 -1.03 -4.93 -1.33
N GLY A 72 -2.07 -5.08 -0.52
CA GLY A 72 -2.69 -3.98 0.21
C GLY A 72 -1.73 -3.21 1.13
N PRO A 73 -2.21 -2.12 1.74
CA PRO A 73 -1.38 -1.28 2.60
C PRO A 73 -0.77 -2.14 3.71
N SER A 74 0.55 -2.06 3.80
CA SER A 74 1.35 -2.75 4.79
C SER A 74 2.00 -1.69 5.67
N LEU A 75 1.78 -1.84 6.98
CA LEU A 75 2.18 -0.88 7.99
C LEU A 75 3.25 -1.50 8.88
N ARG A 76 4.29 -0.72 9.18
CA ARG A 76 5.24 -1.04 10.25
C ARG A 76 5.46 0.19 11.10
N TYR A 77 5.59 -0.03 12.39
CA TYR A 77 6.03 0.97 13.35
C TYR A 77 7.00 0.29 14.31
N VAL A 78 7.84 1.10 14.92
CA VAL A 78 8.72 0.67 16.00
C VAL A 78 8.02 1.01 17.30
N GLU A 79 7.96 0.05 18.22
CA GLU A 79 7.34 0.27 19.53
C GLU A 79 8.04 1.41 20.28
N ASP A 80 7.28 2.20 21.02
CA ASP A 80 7.77 3.33 21.82
C ASP A 80 8.55 4.43 21.06
N THR A 81 8.48 4.47 19.72
CA THR A 81 9.05 5.54 18.90
C THR A 81 7.99 6.18 17.98
N PRO A 82 8.24 7.38 17.43
CA PRO A 82 7.37 7.96 16.42
C PRO A 82 7.51 7.32 15.03
N LEU A 83 8.41 6.35 14.83
CA LEU A 83 8.76 5.84 13.50
C LEU A 83 7.64 5.01 12.89
N TYR A 84 7.29 5.37 11.66
CA TYR A 84 6.21 4.76 10.90
C TYR A 84 6.61 4.55 9.44
N LEU A 85 6.15 3.44 8.88
CA LEU A 85 6.31 3.08 7.48
C LEU A 85 4.98 2.58 6.93
N TRP A 86 4.60 3.16 5.81
CA TRP A 86 3.49 2.70 4.99
C TRP A 86 4.00 2.28 3.61
N GLN A 87 3.52 1.15 3.11
CA GLN A 87 3.83 0.68 1.77
C GLN A 87 2.61 -0.01 1.13
N PHE A 88 2.45 0.16 -0.18
CA PHE A 88 1.45 -0.56 -0.97
C PHE A 88 2.13 -1.13 -2.22
N ASN A 89 1.99 -2.42 -2.52
CA ASN A 89 2.61 -3.00 -3.72
C ASN A 89 1.60 -3.12 -4.84
N THR A 90 2.05 -2.79 -6.04
CA THR A 90 1.30 -2.90 -7.28
C THR A 90 2.12 -3.65 -8.31
N TYR A 91 1.55 -3.90 -9.49
CA TYR A 91 2.28 -4.41 -10.65
C TYR A 91 3.56 -3.62 -10.98
N TRP A 92 3.56 -2.29 -10.76
CA TRP A 92 4.72 -1.44 -11.05
C TRP A 92 5.79 -1.44 -9.95
N SER A 93 5.54 -2.15 -8.86
CA SER A 93 6.48 -2.27 -7.74
C SER A 93 7.44 -3.43 -7.99
N ASP A 94 8.74 -3.15 -8.08
CA ASP A 94 9.79 -4.17 -8.17
C ASP A 94 10.13 -4.70 -6.76
N ARG A 95 9.12 -5.23 -6.08
CA ARG A 95 9.23 -5.77 -4.73
C ARG A 95 8.60 -7.14 -4.67
N GLN A 96 9.12 -7.99 -3.79
CA GLN A 96 8.45 -9.25 -3.48
C GLN A 96 7.07 -8.96 -2.88
N MET A 97 6.05 -9.65 -3.40
CA MET A 97 4.66 -9.50 -2.99
C MET A 97 4.35 -10.37 -1.76
N ASP A 98 5.10 -10.15 -0.68
CA ASP A 98 5.01 -10.87 0.59
C ASP A 98 5.00 -9.88 1.76
N TRP A 99 4.07 -10.06 2.71
CA TRP A 99 4.00 -9.25 3.93
C TRP A 99 5.29 -9.36 4.77
N ARG A 100 6.03 -10.47 4.66
CA ARG A 100 7.31 -10.67 5.37
C ARG A 100 8.43 -9.79 4.85
N PHE A 101 8.29 -9.22 3.65
CA PHE A 101 9.34 -8.39 3.06
C PHE A 101 9.46 -7.01 3.71
N LEU A 102 8.44 -6.62 4.49
CA LEU A 102 8.36 -5.38 5.21
C LEU A 102 8.54 -5.63 6.71
N GLU A 103 9.56 -5.03 7.30
CA GLU A 103 9.93 -5.20 8.71
C GLU A 103 10.05 -3.84 9.39
N TYR A 104 9.94 -3.79 10.72
CA TYR A 104 10.14 -2.54 11.47
C TYR A 104 11.56 -2.00 11.29
N ARG A 105 12.55 -2.90 11.18
CA ARG A 105 13.96 -2.57 10.90
C ARG A 105 14.13 -1.69 9.65
N ASN A 106 13.23 -1.80 8.67
CA ASN A 106 13.26 -0.98 7.45
C ASN A 106 13.21 0.52 7.80
N VAL A 107 12.31 0.94 8.69
CA VAL A 107 12.15 2.37 9.02
C VAL A 107 13.24 2.86 9.96
N GLU A 108 13.75 2.00 10.86
CA GLU A 108 14.85 2.33 11.77
C GLU A 108 16.14 2.68 11.02
N ILE A 109 16.55 1.82 10.08
CA ILE A 109 17.78 2.08 9.30
C ILE A 109 17.59 3.28 8.38
N CYS A 110 16.41 3.42 7.76
CA CYS A 110 16.11 4.60 6.94
C CYS A 110 16.15 5.89 7.77
N HIS A 111 15.67 5.84 9.03
CA HIS A 111 15.76 6.95 9.96
C HIS A 111 17.22 7.31 10.28
N ALA A 112 18.03 6.32 10.68
CA ALA A 112 19.44 6.54 10.98
C ALA A 112 20.19 7.14 9.77
N PHE A 113 19.92 6.64 8.56
CA PHE A 113 20.46 7.22 7.33
C PHE A 113 20.01 8.68 7.13
N GLN A 114 18.71 8.98 7.32
CA GLN A 114 18.16 10.34 7.18
C GLN A 114 18.73 11.33 8.21
N GLN A 115 19.06 10.87 9.42
CA GLN A 115 19.67 11.71 10.45
C GLN A 115 21.19 11.86 10.30
N GLY A 116 21.82 11.16 9.34
CA GLY A 116 23.27 11.12 9.20
C GLY A 116 23.98 10.32 10.30
N GLU A 117 23.25 9.47 11.01
CA GLU A 117 23.74 8.61 12.09
C GLU A 117 24.39 7.31 11.57
N LEU A 118 24.37 7.10 10.26
CA LEU A 118 24.89 5.92 9.58
C LEU A 118 26.08 6.28 8.65
N PRO A 119 27.30 6.49 9.17
CA PRO A 119 28.46 6.81 8.35
C PRO A 119 28.82 5.69 7.37
N ASP A 120 29.26 6.04 6.16
CA ASP A 120 29.72 5.10 5.13
C ASP A 120 31.11 4.56 5.50
N ASN A 121 31.14 3.47 6.28
CA ASN A 121 32.33 2.80 6.75
C ASN A 121 32.11 1.28 6.82
N GLU A 122 33.17 0.52 7.13
CA GLU A 122 33.13 -0.95 7.18
C GLU A 122 32.12 -1.47 8.22
N GLU A 123 31.97 -0.78 9.37
CA GLU A 123 31.02 -1.16 10.43
C GLU A 123 29.56 -1.11 9.97
N ASN A 124 29.23 -0.21 9.04
CA ASN A 124 27.87 -0.04 8.52
C ASN A 124 27.65 -0.66 7.13
N ALA A 125 28.62 -1.40 6.59
CA ALA A 125 28.56 -1.96 5.24
C ALA A 125 27.32 -2.84 5.01
N GLU A 126 26.90 -3.61 6.02
CA GLU A 126 25.67 -4.42 5.95
C GLU A 126 24.41 -3.57 5.87
N GLN A 127 24.34 -2.45 6.60
CA GLN A 127 23.19 -1.55 6.58
C GLN A 127 23.08 -0.83 5.24
N TYR A 128 24.21 -0.40 4.66
CA TYR A 128 24.25 0.17 3.31
C TYR A 128 23.85 -0.85 2.24
N SER A 129 24.33 -2.09 2.34
CA SER A 129 23.94 -3.17 1.44
C SER A 129 22.44 -3.43 1.52
N PHE A 130 21.88 -3.51 2.73
CA PHE A 130 20.43 -3.63 2.95
C PHE A 130 19.65 -2.46 2.31
N LEU A 131 20.07 -1.22 2.54
CA LEU A 131 19.41 -0.03 1.98
C LEU A 131 19.44 -0.02 0.44
N LEU A 132 20.55 -0.44 -0.17
CA LEU A 132 20.71 -0.55 -1.63
C LEU A 132 19.86 -1.68 -2.22
N GLU A 133 19.87 -2.86 -1.59
CA GLU A 133 19.10 -4.02 -2.04
C GLU A 133 17.60 -3.74 -2.01
N LYS A 134 17.13 -3.11 -0.93
CA LYS A 134 15.74 -2.64 -0.78
C LYS A 134 15.42 -1.43 -1.67
N GLY A 135 16.44 -0.76 -2.21
CA GLY A 135 16.30 0.43 -3.05
C GLY A 135 15.95 1.71 -2.27
N TYR A 136 16.07 1.71 -0.94
CA TYR A 136 15.82 2.89 -0.10
C TYR A 136 16.89 3.97 -0.25
N ILE A 137 18.09 3.59 -0.69
CA ILE A 137 19.11 4.53 -1.16
C ILE A 137 19.59 4.13 -2.55
N ARG A 138 20.19 5.10 -3.24
CA ARG A 138 20.85 4.90 -4.53
C ARG A 138 22.20 5.60 -4.54
N LYS A 139 23.19 4.98 -5.19
CA LYS A 139 24.51 5.58 -5.37
C LYS A 139 24.47 6.60 -6.51
N THR A 140 24.99 7.79 -6.27
CA THR A 140 25.13 8.89 -7.24
C THR A 140 26.56 9.41 -7.22
N GLU A 141 26.90 10.36 -8.10
CA GLU A 141 28.21 11.01 -8.12
C GLU A 141 28.51 11.76 -6.80
N GLU A 142 27.47 12.26 -6.13
CA GLU A 142 27.55 12.99 -4.86
C GLU A 142 27.51 12.06 -3.63
N GLY A 143 27.57 10.74 -3.83
CA GLY A 143 27.38 9.74 -2.77
C GLY A 143 25.97 9.13 -2.78
N TYR A 144 25.52 8.64 -1.63
CA TYR A 144 24.22 7.97 -1.52
C TYR A 144 23.08 8.99 -1.34
N LYS A 145 22.00 8.82 -2.11
CA LYS A 145 20.76 9.60 -1.97
C LYS A 145 19.62 8.70 -1.51
N PHE A 146 18.80 9.19 -0.60
CA PHE A 146 17.57 8.51 -0.20
C PHE A 146 16.58 8.46 -1.37
N ASN A 147 15.80 7.39 -1.43
CA ASN A 147 14.98 7.07 -2.58
C ASN A 147 13.56 6.66 -2.18
N ALA A 148 13.01 7.22 -1.11
CA ALA A 148 11.60 7.11 -0.76
C ALA A 148 11.06 8.46 -0.27
N VAL A 149 9.73 8.61 -0.21
CA VAL A 149 9.12 9.81 0.39
C VAL A 149 9.33 9.77 1.90
N TRP A 150 9.86 10.86 2.46
CA TRP A 150 10.08 10.99 3.91
C TRP A 150 9.27 12.13 4.49
N ILE A 151 8.46 11.84 5.50
CA ILE A 151 7.61 12.79 6.20
C ILE A 151 8.24 13.09 7.56
N ASP A 152 8.77 14.30 7.71
CA ASP A 152 9.63 14.71 8.84
C ASP A 152 8.90 14.93 10.17
N SER A 153 7.57 15.02 10.17
CA SER A 153 6.81 15.32 11.38
C SER A 153 5.33 15.00 11.22
N PRO A 154 4.60 14.77 12.33
CA PRO A 154 3.14 14.66 12.32
C PRO A 154 2.45 15.89 11.70
N GLN A 155 3.01 17.09 11.89
CA GLN A 155 2.46 18.33 11.33
C GLN A 155 2.57 18.36 9.80
N THR A 156 3.66 17.84 9.24
CA THR A 156 3.80 17.69 7.79
C THR A 156 2.83 16.65 7.24
N LEU A 157 2.63 15.53 7.94
CA LEU A 157 1.62 14.53 7.56
C LEU A 157 0.20 15.11 7.58
N ASP A 158 -0.15 15.87 8.62
CA ASP A 158 -1.45 16.55 8.73
C ASP A 158 -1.66 17.55 7.59
N ARG A 159 -0.66 18.40 7.30
CA ARG A 159 -0.71 19.33 6.16
C ARG A 159 -0.89 18.61 4.83
N LEU A 160 -0.17 17.52 4.62
CA LEU A 160 -0.28 16.68 3.42
C LEU A 160 -1.69 16.10 3.30
N ASN A 161 -2.22 15.53 4.39
CA ASN A 161 -3.58 14.98 4.42
C ASN A 161 -4.65 16.03 4.13
N LYS A 162 -4.49 17.26 4.64
CA LYS A 162 -5.40 18.39 4.37
C LYS A 162 -5.29 18.94 2.94
N ALA A 163 -4.11 18.84 2.32
CA ALA A 163 -3.89 19.26 0.94
C ALA A 163 -4.45 18.27 -0.08
N MET A 164 -4.59 17.00 0.30
CA MET A 164 -5.23 16.01 -0.57
C MET A 164 -6.72 16.31 -0.72
N PRO A 165 -7.27 16.24 -1.95
CA PRO A 165 -8.68 16.48 -2.16
C PRO A 165 -9.52 15.41 -1.42
N ASP A 166 -10.61 15.87 -0.81
CA ASP A 166 -11.67 14.97 -0.36
C ASP A 166 -12.47 14.52 -1.58
N LEU A 167 -12.34 13.23 -1.90
CA LEU A 167 -12.99 12.60 -3.04
C LEU A 167 -14.09 11.63 -2.59
N SER A 168 -14.43 11.60 -1.30
CA SER A 168 -15.42 10.67 -0.74
C SER A 168 -16.78 10.75 -1.44
N ALA A 169 -17.28 11.96 -1.66
CA ALA A 169 -18.56 12.20 -2.36
C ALA A 169 -18.54 11.70 -3.81
N LEU A 170 -17.39 11.74 -4.48
CA LEU A 170 -17.22 11.23 -5.83
C LEU A 170 -17.08 9.70 -5.85
N TYR A 171 -16.37 9.15 -4.87
CA TYR A 171 -16.10 7.70 -4.79
C TYR A 171 -17.29 6.90 -4.27
N ALA A 172 -18.01 7.39 -3.26
CA ALA A 172 -19.04 6.62 -2.58
C ALA A 172 -20.09 5.98 -3.52
N PRO A 173 -20.66 6.69 -4.52
CA PRO A 173 -21.61 6.07 -5.43
C PRO A 173 -20.99 4.98 -6.32
N ALA A 174 -19.76 5.23 -6.82
CA ALA A 174 -19.06 4.31 -7.72
C ALA A 174 -18.58 3.05 -6.98
N VAL A 175 -17.97 3.25 -5.82
CA VAL A 175 -17.44 2.20 -4.96
C VAL A 175 -18.56 1.38 -4.33
N GLY A 176 -19.67 2.00 -3.90
CA GLY A 176 -20.86 1.29 -3.42
C GLY A 176 -21.48 0.40 -4.50
N LYS A 177 -21.65 0.92 -5.73
CA LYS A 177 -22.14 0.12 -6.86
C LYS A 177 -21.21 -1.04 -7.21
N LEU A 178 -19.89 -0.83 -7.14
CA LEU A 178 -18.90 -1.88 -7.35
C LEU A 178 -18.98 -2.94 -6.25
N TYR A 179 -19.09 -2.51 -4.99
CA TYR A 179 -19.27 -3.37 -3.82
C TYR A 179 -20.50 -4.26 -3.96
N ASP A 180 -21.68 -3.69 -4.24
CA ASP A 180 -22.92 -4.47 -4.36
C ASP A 180 -22.83 -5.52 -5.46
N LYS A 181 -22.27 -5.14 -6.63
CA LYS A 181 -22.04 -6.07 -7.72
C LYS A 181 -21.08 -7.18 -7.33
N MET A 182 -19.95 -6.84 -6.71
CA MET A 182 -18.97 -7.83 -6.29
C MET A 182 -19.51 -8.72 -5.18
N LEU A 183 -20.23 -8.19 -4.20
CA LEU A 183 -20.83 -8.96 -3.12
C LEU A 183 -21.83 -9.95 -3.67
N ASN A 184 -22.79 -9.48 -4.49
CA ASN A 184 -23.77 -10.35 -5.14
C ASN A 184 -23.10 -11.46 -5.93
N LEU A 185 -22.05 -11.12 -6.69
CA LEU A 185 -21.23 -12.13 -7.33
C LEU A 185 -20.67 -13.08 -6.27
N PHE A 186 -19.86 -12.66 -5.31
CA PHE A 186 -19.18 -13.54 -4.36
C PHE A 186 -20.11 -14.39 -3.47
N LEU A 187 -21.34 -13.95 -3.19
CA LEU A 187 -22.32 -14.70 -2.40
C LEU A 187 -23.05 -15.80 -3.19
N GLN A 188 -23.13 -15.70 -4.53
CA GLN A 188 -23.79 -16.73 -5.34
C GLN A 188 -23.29 -18.14 -5.02
N ASN A 189 -24.24 -19.03 -4.70
CA ASN A 189 -23.98 -20.43 -4.37
C ASN A 189 -23.04 -20.64 -3.17
N GLN A 190 -22.83 -19.64 -2.31
CA GLN A 190 -22.06 -19.83 -1.07
C GLN A 190 -22.99 -20.17 0.10
N PRO A 191 -22.50 -20.94 1.09
CA PRO A 191 -23.22 -21.13 2.34
C PRO A 191 -23.49 -19.79 3.05
N LYS A 192 -24.72 -19.62 3.55
CA LYS A 192 -25.16 -18.40 4.24
C LYS A 192 -24.27 -17.98 5.41
N HIS A 193 -23.69 -18.94 6.13
CA HIS A 193 -22.82 -18.65 7.28
C HIS A 193 -21.47 -18.01 6.88
N LEU A 194 -21.12 -17.98 5.59
CA LEU A 194 -19.90 -17.31 5.08
C LEU A 194 -20.15 -15.87 4.61
N GLU A 195 -21.41 -15.43 4.54
CA GLU A 195 -21.76 -14.08 4.07
C GLU A 195 -20.98 -12.98 4.80
N PRO A 196 -20.81 -13.01 6.14
CA PRO A 196 -20.04 -11.99 6.86
C PRO A 196 -18.58 -11.89 6.41
N GLN A 197 -17.87 -13.03 6.33
CA GLN A 197 -16.47 -13.08 5.94
C GLN A 197 -16.28 -12.65 4.47
N LEU A 198 -17.18 -13.10 3.58
CA LEU A 198 -17.14 -12.73 2.18
C LEU A 198 -17.42 -11.24 1.98
N ALA A 199 -18.41 -10.69 2.69
CA ALA A 199 -18.71 -9.25 2.66
C ALA A 199 -17.51 -8.43 3.12
N TYR A 200 -16.85 -8.80 4.21
CA TYR A 200 -15.64 -8.13 4.69
C TYR A 200 -14.51 -8.19 3.66
N MET A 201 -14.24 -9.37 3.07
CA MET A 201 -13.18 -9.53 2.08
C MET A 201 -13.46 -8.77 0.77
N VAL A 202 -14.70 -8.78 0.30
CA VAL A 202 -15.13 -7.98 -0.85
C VAL A 202 -14.93 -6.50 -0.54
N ARG A 203 -15.34 -6.07 0.66
CA ARG A 203 -15.23 -4.67 1.10
C ARG A 203 -13.79 -4.15 1.01
N GLY A 204 -12.81 -4.92 1.51
CA GLY A 204 -11.39 -4.57 1.43
C GLY A 204 -10.83 -4.54 0.01
N ASN A 205 -11.25 -5.49 -0.83
CA ASN A 205 -10.77 -5.55 -2.21
C ASN A 205 -11.34 -4.41 -3.08
N THR A 206 -12.58 -3.98 -2.83
CA THR A 206 -13.23 -2.88 -3.56
C THR A 206 -12.85 -1.51 -3.04
N GLY A 207 -12.63 -1.38 -1.73
CA GLY A 207 -12.40 -0.11 -1.05
C GLY A 207 -10.93 0.31 -0.94
N GLY A 208 -9.97 -0.41 -1.52
CA GLY A 208 -8.56 -0.05 -1.33
C GLY A 208 -7.54 -0.99 -1.95
N GLY A 209 -7.90 -2.25 -2.20
CA GLY A 209 -7.06 -3.21 -2.91
C GLY A 209 -6.99 -2.95 -4.42
N ARG A 210 -7.66 -3.79 -5.22
CA ARG A 210 -7.51 -3.80 -6.68
C ARG A 210 -7.95 -2.50 -7.35
N LEU A 211 -8.91 -1.77 -6.77
CA LEU A 211 -9.37 -0.47 -7.30
C LEU A 211 -8.21 0.51 -7.53
N VAL A 212 -7.22 0.52 -6.62
CA VAL A 212 -6.00 1.34 -6.76
C VAL A 212 -5.28 1.03 -8.07
N ALA A 213 -5.06 -0.25 -8.39
CA ALA A 213 -4.39 -0.63 -9.64
C ALA A 213 -5.19 -0.23 -10.89
N TYR A 214 -6.53 -0.30 -10.85
CA TYR A 214 -7.37 0.19 -11.96
C TYR A 214 -7.20 1.70 -12.17
N ILE A 215 -7.16 2.48 -11.09
CA ILE A 215 -6.98 3.93 -11.17
C ILE A 215 -5.58 4.27 -11.68
N LEU A 216 -4.53 3.64 -11.13
CA LEU A 216 -3.16 3.86 -11.59
C LEU A 216 -2.98 3.50 -13.07
N LYS A 217 -3.50 2.35 -13.49
CA LYS A 217 -3.48 1.94 -14.91
C LYS A 217 -4.20 2.97 -15.79
N HIS A 218 -5.40 3.40 -15.39
CA HIS A 218 -6.16 4.39 -16.15
C HIS A 218 -5.40 5.72 -16.28
N LEU A 219 -4.74 6.18 -15.22
CA LEU A 219 -3.93 7.40 -15.24
C LEU A 219 -2.66 7.27 -16.08
N ILE A 220 -2.06 6.08 -16.15
CA ILE A 220 -0.94 5.80 -17.06
C ILE A 220 -1.40 5.80 -18.50
N ASP A 221 -2.46 5.03 -18.81
CA ASP A 221 -2.96 4.85 -20.17
C ASP A 221 -3.44 6.17 -20.79
N ASN A 222 -3.90 7.13 -19.97
CA ASN A 222 -4.32 8.46 -20.41
C ASN A 222 -3.25 9.56 -20.25
N GLY A 223 -2.02 9.20 -19.87
CA GLY A 223 -0.88 10.12 -19.78
C GLY A 223 -0.89 11.09 -18.59
N LYS A 224 -1.78 10.92 -17.61
CA LYS A 224 -1.83 11.74 -16.38
C LYS A 224 -0.86 11.28 -15.30
N LEU A 225 -0.36 10.06 -15.38
CA LEU A 225 0.71 9.52 -14.54
C LEU A 225 1.76 8.86 -15.44
N LYS A 226 3.03 9.21 -15.28
CA LYS A 226 4.11 8.54 -16.02
C LYS A 226 4.50 7.25 -15.30
N PRO A 227 4.82 6.15 -16.02
CA PRO A 227 5.41 4.97 -15.41
C PRO A 227 6.62 5.31 -14.55
N PRO A 228 6.87 4.58 -13.45
CA PRO A 228 8.02 4.83 -12.59
C PRO A 228 9.32 4.51 -13.33
N LEU A 229 10.36 5.30 -13.06
CA LEU A 229 11.71 5.00 -13.55
C LEU A 229 12.22 3.71 -12.88
N PRO A 230 13.15 2.96 -13.50
CA PRO A 230 13.65 1.71 -12.94
C PRO A 230 14.11 1.81 -11.48
N HIS A 231 14.86 2.87 -11.13
CA HIS A 231 15.33 3.08 -9.77
C HIS A 231 14.23 3.45 -8.76
N GLN A 232 13.04 3.86 -9.22
CA GLN A 232 11.90 4.21 -8.37
C GLN A 232 11.02 3.00 -8.04
N GLN A 233 11.05 1.95 -8.86
CA GLN A 233 10.11 0.82 -8.76
C GLN A 233 10.16 0.10 -7.40
N LYS A 234 11.32 0.08 -6.75
CA LYS A 234 11.48 -0.52 -5.42
C LYS A 234 10.88 0.31 -4.28
N THR A 235 10.53 1.58 -4.52
CA THR A 235 10.12 2.51 -3.45
C THR A 235 8.92 3.38 -3.79
N ILE A 236 8.34 3.28 -4.99
CA ILE A 236 7.01 3.83 -5.26
C ILE A 236 6.00 3.31 -4.23
N SER A 237 4.96 4.10 -3.98
CA SER A 237 3.89 3.72 -3.05
C SER A 237 4.44 3.39 -1.66
N THR A 238 5.48 4.11 -1.24
CA THR A 238 6.11 3.99 0.07
C THR A 238 6.32 5.39 0.64
N TRP A 239 5.97 5.57 1.91
CA TRP A 239 6.43 6.72 2.69
C TRP A 239 6.80 6.28 4.10
N MET A 240 7.74 7.02 4.70
CA MET A 240 8.29 6.74 6.02
C MET A 240 8.46 8.04 6.80
N GLY A 241 8.56 7.94 8.13
CA GLY A 241 9.05 9.03 8.96
C GLY A 241 8.58 8.99 10.41
N PRO A 242 9.04 9.94 11.25
CA PRO A 242 8.61 10.09 12.62
C PRO A 242 7.23 10.78 12.69
N VAL A 243 6.16 10.01 12.48
CA VAL A 243 4.79 10.55 12.37
C VAL A 243 3.73 9.82 13.20
N LYS A 244 4.12 8.78 13.96
CA LYS A 244 3.20 8.04 14.84
C LYS A 244 2.70 8.93 15.99
#